data_AF-A0A0V7ZXY7-F1
#
_entry.id   AF-A0A0V7ZXY7-F1
#
_cell.length_a   1.000
_cell.length_b   1.000
_cell.length_c   1.000
_cell.angle_alpha   90.00
_cell.angle_beta   90.00
_cell.angle_gamma   90.00
#
_symmetry.space_group_name_H-M   'P 1'
#
loop_
_entity.id
_entity.type
_entity.pdbx_description
1 polymer ?
#
loop_
_entity_poly.entity_id
_entity_poly.type
_entity_poly.pdbx_seq_one_letter_code
_entity_poly.pdbx_strand_id
1 'polypeptide(L)'
;MLSDLELIQAFIKNSIEGKEVLLSNPNLRAETIYDSNQLSSKGEGLLLTFKLSDKLPVFRLKEGTLYWESINQVLVARNYLLFGKMDNKRFYQYQYVQLPKGYEGNCTKAVLLWRSWWKYRQKILKGGIPLEMLIRTRNTWYPIKNVECGHGLIYIQTLGQEIPLHVGDLVVWLCKVT
;
A
#
# COMPACT_ATOMS: atom_id res chain seq x y z
N MET A 1 15.34 -19.77 -12.76
CA MET A 1 15.82 -18.67 -11.91
C MET A 1 14.63 -17.78 -11.61
N LEU A 2 14.43 -17.34 -10.36
CA LEU A 2 13.28 -16.49 -10.01
C LEU A 2 13.47 -15.08 -10.60
N SER A 3 12.42 -14.54 -11.22
CA SER A 3 12.33 -13.11 -11.54
C SER A 3 12.26 -12.26 -10.26
N ASP A 4 12.48 -10.95 -10.38
CA ASP A 4 12.41 -10.03 -9.25
C ASP A 4 11.02 -10.05 -8.59
N LEU A 5 9.95 -10.11 -9.40
CA LEU A 5 8.58 -10.18 -8.90
C LEU A 5 8.30 -11.50 -8.16
N GLU A 6 8.72 -12.64 -8.71
CA GLU A 6 8.54 -13.94 -8.07
C GLU A 6 9.31 -14.02 -6.73
N LEU A 7 10.51 -13.45 -6.67
CA LEU A 7 11.30 -13.40 -5.42
C LEU A 7 10.61 -12.51 -4.38
N ILE A 8 10.09 -11.34 -4.78
CA ILE A 8 9.30 -10.46 -3.89
C ILE A 8 8.05 -11.18 -3.37
N GLN A 9 7.33 -11.89 -4.23
CA GLN A 9 6.15 -12.68 -3.86
C GLN A 9 6.49 -13.79 -2.87
N ALA A 10 7.56 -14.53 -3.12
CA ALA A 10 8.05 -15.58 -2.22
C ALA A 10 8.50 -15.00 -0.87
N PHE A 11 9.22 -13.88 -0.87
CA PHE A 11 9.64 -13.19 0.35
C PHE A 11 8.44 -12.77 1.22
N ILE A 12 7.47 -12.08 0.64
CA ILE A 12 6.28 -11.59 1.36
C ILE A 12 5.46 -12.77 1.87
N LYS A 13 5.24 -13.80 1.03
CA LYS A 13 4.50 -15.01 1.43
C LYS A 13 5.17 -15.71 2.62
N ASN A 14 6.46 -16.02 2.52
CA ASN A 14 7.18 -16.71 3.60
C ASN A 14 7.20 -15.88 4.88
N SER A 15 7.35 -14.56 4.77
CA SER A 15 7.31 -13.66 5.94
C SER A 15 5.95 -13.68 6.64
N ILE A 16 4.85 -13.62 5.89
CA ILE A 16 3.48 -13.72 6.46
C ILE A 16 3.25 -15.09 7.11
N GLU A 17 3.81 -16.16 6.54
CA GLU A 17 3.72 -17.53 7.07
C GLU A 17 4.67 -17.80 8.25
N GLY A 18 5.47 -16.81 8.66
CA GLY A 18 6.43 -16.96 9.76
C GLY A 18 7.65 -17.83 9.41
N LYS A 19 7.93 -18.01 8.12
CA LYS A 19 9.03 -18.85 7.62
C LYS A 19 10.27 -18.03 7.35
N GLU A 20 11.42 -18.63 7.67
CA GLU A 20 12.71 -18.11 7.24
C GLU A 20 12.83 -18.12 5.70
N VAL A 21 13.65 -17.21 5.18
CA VAL A 21 13.88 -17.03 3.76
C VAL A 21 15.36 -17.11 3.47
N LEU A 22 15.72 -17.78 2.38
CA LEU A 22 17.04 -17.74 1.77
C LEU A 22 16.86 -17.90 0.25
N LEU A 23 16.64 -16.78 -0.43
CA LEU A 23 16.37 -16.72 -1.86
C LEU A 23 17.23 -15.62 -2.48
N SER A 24 17.69 -15.83 -3.71
CA SER A 24 18.43 -14.80 -4.42
C SER A 24 18.25 -14.92 -5.93
N ASN A 25 18.34 -13.80 -6.61
CA ASN A 25 18.49 -13.71 -8.05
C ASN A 25 19.59 -12.66 -8.38
N PRO A 26 19.82 -12.25 -9.65
CA PRO A 26 20.91 -11.33 -9.96
C PRO A 26 20.80 -9.97 -9.26
N ASN A 27 19.58 -9.51 -8.98
CA ASN A 27 19.28 -8.16 -8.51
C ASN A 27 18.93 -8.10 -7.02
N LEU A 28 18.23 -9.12 -6.52
CA LEU A 28 17.62 -9.18 -5.20
C LEU A 28 18.16 -10.36 -4.38
N ARG A 29 18.24 -10.14 -3.06
CA ARG A 29 18.55 -11.14 -2.06
C ARG A 29 17.53 -11.03 -0.92
N ALA A 30 16.90 -12.15 -0.60
CA ALA A 30 16.04 -12.33 0.54
C ALA A 30 16.72 -13.28 1.53
N GLU A 31 16.93 -12.84 2.76
CA GLU A 31 17.54 -13.65 3.80
C GLU A 31 16.95 -13.36 5.18
N THR A 32 16.96 -14.37 6.05
CA THR A 32 16.67 -14.19 7.47
C THR A 32 17.96 -13.87 8.22
N ILE A 33 17.95 -12.76 8.94
CA ILE A 33 19.05 -12.36 9.82
C ILE A 33 18.48 -12.20 11.23
N TYR A 34 18.96 -13.05 12.14
CA TYR A 34 18.39 -13.24 13.47
C TYR A 34 16.90 -13.61 13.38
N ASP A 35 16.02 -12.68 13.70
CA ASP A 35 14.56 -12.85 13.74
C ASP A 35 13.86 -11.96 12.70
N SER A 36 14.61 -11.45 11.72
CA SER A 36 14.08 -10.58 10.68
C SER A 36 14.34 -11.16 9.30
N ASN A 37 13.26 -11.36 8.56
CA ASN A 37 13.33 -11.50 7.12
C ASN A 37 13.67 -10.14 6.51
N GLN A 38 14.67 -10.12 5.63
CA GLN A 38 15.14 -8.93 4.94
C GLN A 38 15.20 -9.17 3.44
N LEU A 39 14.69 -8.22 2.67
CA LEU A 39 14.86 -8.15 1.22
C LEU A 39 15.78 -6.99 0.91
N SER A 40 16.81 -7.24 0.12
CA SER A 40 17.80 -6.25 -0.29
C SER A 40 18.07 -6.32 -1.79
N SER A 41 18.54 -5.22 -2.37
CA SER A 41 19.08 -5.14 -3.71
C SER A 41 20.56 -4.78 -3.67
N LYS A 42 21.33 -5.24 -4.66
CA LYS A 42 22.75 -4.89 -4.81
C LYS A 42 22.98 -3.37 -4.95
N GLY A 43 22.05 -2.66 -5.58
CA GLY A 43 22.20 -1.22 -5.85
C GLY A 43 21.70 -0.32 -4.72
N GLU A 44 20.68 -0.75 -3.97
CA GLU A 44 19.98 0.10 -3.00
C GLU A 44 20.17 -0.35 -1.54
N GLY A 45 20.78 -1.51 -1.32
CA GLY A 45 20.87 -2.16 -0.02
C GLY A 45 19.51 -2.68 0.44
N LEU A 46 19.22 -2.53 1.74
CA LEU A 46 17.99 -3.01 2.36
C LEU A 46 16.75 -2.30 1.78
N LEU A 47 15.77 -3.08 1.32
CA LEU A 47 14.53 -2.60 0.73
C LEU A 47 13.33 -2.81 1.64
N LEU A 48 13.19 -4.01 2.20
CA LEU A 48 12.00 -4.42 2.94
C LEU A 48 12.42 -5.28 4.13
N THR A 49 11.83 -5.06 5.29
CA THR A 49 12.03 -5.92 6.47
C THR A 49 10.72 -6.37 7.05
N PHE A 50 10.75 -7.54 7.67
CA PHE A 50 9.66 -8.11 8.44
C PHE A 50 10.23 -8.88 9.62
N LYS A 51 9.77 -8.59 10.83
CA LYS A 51 10.24 -9.24 12.06
C LYS A 51 9.28 -10.35 12.45
N LEU A 52 9.79 -11.56 12.60
CA LEU A 52 8.98 -12.78 12.77
C LEU A 52 8.35 -12.87 14.16
N SER A 53 9.02 -12.36 15.21
CA SER A 53 8.50 -12.37 16.59
C SER A 53 7.54 -11.23 16.96
N ASP A 54 7.30 -10.26 16.06
CA ASP A 54 6.49 -9.09 16.41
C ASP A 54 5.00 -9.48 16.57
N LYS A 55 4.40 -9.14 17.72
CA LYS A 55 2.95 -9.38 18.00
C LYS A 55 2.02 -8.70 16.99
N LEU A 56 2.45 -7.55 16.48
CA LEU A 56 1.79 -6.81 15.42
C LEU A 56 2.75 -6.77 14.22
N PRO A 57 2.72 -7.80 13.36
CA PRO A 57 3.66 -7.89 12.26
C PRO A 57 3.48 -6.73 11.29
N VAL A 58 4.58 -6.04 11.01
CA VAL A 58 4.63 -4.92 10.08
C VAL A 58 5.78 -5.12 9.09
N PHE A 59 5.49 -4.85 7.82
CA PHE A 59 6.54 -4.68 6.82
C PHE A 59 7.05 -3.25 6.88
N ARG A 60 8.38 -3.06 6.86
CA ARG A 60 9.00 -1.74 6.75
C ARG A 60 9.67 -1.64 5.38
N LEU A 61 9.12 -0.81 4.50
CA LEU A 61 9.56 -0.60 3.12
C LEU A 61 10.33 0.73 3.01
N LYS A 62 11.57 0.67 2.50
CA LYS A 62 12.41 1.86 2.30
C LYS A 62 11.75 2.84 1.34
N GLU A 63 11.76 4.12 1.69
CA GLU A 63 11.32 5.19 0.81
C GLU A 63 12.23 5.33 -0.42
N GLY A 64 11.63 5.62 -1.58
CA GLY A 64 12.39 5.97 -2.79
C GLY A 64 13.00 4.80 -3.53
N THR A 65 12.75 3.55 -3.10
CA THR A 65 13.24 2.37 -3.83
C THR A 65 12.60 2.22 -5.20
N LEU A 66 13.39 1.78 -6.17
CA LEU A 66 12.92 1.42 -7.51
C LEU A 66 11.95 0.23 -7.50
N TYR A 67 11.96 -0.58 -6.44
CA TYR A 67 11.08 -1.74 -6.28
C TYR A 67 9.75 -1.40 -5.61
N TRP A 68 9.48 -0.12 -5.29
CA TRP A 68 8.32 0.28 -4.49
C TRP A 68 7.02 -0.20 -5.13
N GLU A 69 6.84 -0.02 -6.44
CA GLU A 69 5.61 -0.41 -7.14
C GLU A 69 5.34 -1.92 -7.03
N SER A 70 6.34 -2.75 -7.34
CA SER A 70 6.25 -4.22 -7.26
C SER A 70 5.98 -4.70 -5.84
N ILE A 71 6.68 -4.15 -4.85
CA ILE A 71 6.49 -4.51 -3.44
C ILE A 71 5.09 -4.07 -2.97
N ASN A 72 4.70 -2.84 -3.25
CA ASN A 72 3.40 -2.28 -2.87
C ASN A 72 2.26 -3.09 -3.47
N GLN A 73 2.35 -3.48 -4.75
CA GLN A 73 1.36 -4.33 -5.41
C GLN A 73 1.18 -5.67 -4.68
N VAL A 74 2.28 -6.34 -4.34
CA VAL A 74 2.23 -7.65 -3.66
C VAL A 74 1.71 -7.52 -2.22
N LEU A 75 2.09 -6.47 -1.50
CA LEU A 75 1.59 -6.20 -0.15
C LEU A 75 0.08 -5.92 -0.15
N VAL A 76 -0.37 -5.03 -1.04
CA VAL A 76 -1.79 -4.66 -1.16
C VAL A 76 -2.63 -5.88 -1.53
N ALA A 77 -2.16 -6.74 -2.44
CA ALA A 77 -2.82 -8.01 -2.78
C ALA A 77 -2.95 -9.00 -1.60
N ARG A 78 -2.16 -8.82 -0.55
CA ARG A 78 -2.21 -9.58 0.71
C ARG A 78 -2.89 -8.80 1.85
N ASN A 79 -3.57 -7.70 1.53
CA ASN A 79 -4.22 -6.78 2.48
C ASN A 79 -3.27 -6.11 3.47
N TYR A 80 -1.98 -6.02 3.14
CA TYR A 80 -1.03 -5.18 3.84
C TYR A 80 -1.07 -3.78 3.23
N LEU A 81 -1.55 -2.81 4.01
CA LEU A 81 -1.73 -1.43 3.56
C LEU A 81 -0.84 -0.49 4.34
N LEU A 82 -0.45 0.61 3.70
CA LEU A 82 0.31 1.67 4.34
C LEU A 82 -0.42 2.15 5.60
N PHE A 83 0.32 2.23 6.70
CA PHE A 83 -0.17 2.58 8.01
C PHE A 83 0.70 3.66 8.65
N GLY A 84 0.05 4.68 9.21
CA GLY A 84 0.75 5.77 9.87
C GLY A 84 1.56 6.65 8.92
N LYS A 85 2.52 7.38 9.51
CA LYS A 85 3.50 8.18 8.77
C LYS A 85 4.78 7.39 8.58
N MET A 86 5.58 7.81 7.62
CA MET A 86 6.94 7.32 7.45
C MET A 86 7.73 7.48 8.76
N ASP A 87 8.55 6.48 9.09
CA ASP A 87 9.36 6.52 10.29
C ASP A 87 10.59 7.44 10.14
N ASN A 88 11.28 7.71 11.25
CA ASN A 88 12.47 8.57 11.28
C ASN A 88 13.63 8.06 10.40
N LYS A 89 13.58 6.79 9.96
CA LYS A 89 14.59 6.15 9.12
C LYS A 89 14.18 6.11 7.64
N ARG A 90 13.10 6.81 7.27
CA ARG A 90 12.53 6.83 5.92
C ARG A 90 12.01 5.47 5.46
N PHE A 91 11.34 4.74 6.35
CA PHE A 91 10.58 3.54 5.99
C PHE A 91 9.08 3.75 6.14
N TYR A 92 8.35 3.32 5.12
CA TYR A 92 6.91 3.15 5.14
C TYR A 92 6.54 1.88 5.89
N GLN A 93 5.53 1.97 6.77
CA GLN A 93 5.03 0.82 7.50
C GLN A 93 3.78 0.28 6.83
N TYR A 94 3.78 -1.02 6.53
CA TYR A 94 2.63 -1.73 5.99
C TYR A 94 2.13 -2.73 7.02
N GLN A 95 0.86 -2.65 7.35
CA GLN A 95 0.21 -3.51 8.33
C GLN A 95 -0.96 -4.23 7.68
N TYR A 96 -1.21 -5.46 8.12
CA TYR A 96 -2.42 -6.19 7.73
C TYR A 96 -3.66 -5.41 8.17
N VAL A 97 -4.61 -5.24 7.25
CA VAL A 97 -5.91 -4.63 7.50
C VAL A 97 -6.99 -5.57 7.02
N GLN A 98 -7.94 -5.87 7.89
CA GLN A 98 -9.16 -6.56 7.46
C GLN A 98 -10.00 -5.60 6.62
N LEU A 99 -10.17 -5.93 5.34
CA LEU A 99 -10.99 -5.12 4.42
C LEU A 99 -12.48 -5.44 4.60
N PRO A 100 -13.38 -4.45 4.43
CA PRO A 100 -14.80 -4.72 4.32
C PRO A 100 -15.10 -5.69 3.16
N LYS A 101 -16.10 -6.57 3.33
CA LYS A 101 -16.45 -7.57 2.31
C LYS A 101 -16.83 -6.90 0.99
N GLY A 102 -16.27 -7.42 -0.10
CA GLY A 102 -16.53 -6.92 -1.46
C GLY A 102 -15.70 -5.69 -1.82
N TYR A 103 -14.66 -5.36 -1.05
CA TYR A 103 -13.71 -4.29 -1.38
C TYR A 103 -12.30 -4.84 -1.61
N GLU A 104 -11.57 -4.17 -2.48
CA GLU A 104 -10.13 -4.36 -2.69
C GLU A 104 -9.35 -3.14 -2.21
N GLY A 105 -8.15 -3.39 -1.69
CA GLY A 105 -7.24 -2.37 -1.20
C GLY A 105 -6.45 -1.71 -2.33
N ASN A 106 -6.15 -0.43 -2.16
CA ASN A 106 -5.23 0.32 -3.03
C ASN A 106 -4.31 1.19 -2.17
N CYS A 107 -3.06 1.31 -2.58
CA CYS A 107 -2.09 2.25 -2.03
C CYS A 107 -1.37 2.91 -3.20
N THR A 108 -1.72 4.15 -3.51
CA THR A 108 -1.29 4.85 -4.73
C THR A 108 -0.98 6.30 -4.44
N LYS A 109 -0.33 7.00 -5.38
CA LYS A 109 -0.30 8.48 -5.34
C LYS A 109 -1.73 9.04 -5.41
N ALA A 110 -1.97 10.17 -4.76
CA ALA A 110 -3.29 10.81 -4.69
C ALA A 110 -3.85 11.11 -6.08
N VAL A 111 -3.00 11.48 -7.05
CA VAL A 111 -3.40 11.70 -8.44
C VAL A 111 -4.02 10.45 -9.09
N LEU A 112 -3.59 9.25 -8.71
CA LEU A 112 -4.17 8.02 -9.26
C LEU A 112 -5.56 7.74 -8.67
N LEU A 113 -5.77 8.04 -7.38
CA LEU A 113 -7.11 8.01 -6.78
C LEU A 113 -8.04 9.00 -7.49
N TRP A 114 -7.60 10.25 -7.74
CA TRP A 114 -8.40 11.22 -8.46
C TRP A 114 -8.76 10.74 -9.88
N ARG A 115 -7.83 10.11 -10.61
CA ARG A 115 -8.12 9.52 -11.93
C ARG A 115 -9.16 8.39 -11.84
N SER A 116 -9.06 7.53 -10.82
CA SER A 116 -10.05 6.47 -10.57
C SER A 116 -11.42 7.06 -10.24
N TRP A 117 -11.47 8.07 -9.37
CA TRP A 117 -12.69 8.80 -9.04
C TRP A 117 -13.33 9.45 -10.27
N TRP A 118 -12.53 10.08 -11.12
CA TRP A 118 -13.04 10.73 -12.34
C TRP A 118 -13.71 9.74 -13.28
N LYS A 119 -13.06 8.60 -13.55
CA LYS A 119 -13.63 7.52 -14.36
C LYS A 119 -14.91 6.95 -13.75
N TYR A 120 -14.92 6.82 -12.42
CA TYR A 120 -16.08 6.35 -11.68
C TYR A 120 -17.27 7.32 -11.77
N ARG A 121 -17.02 8.62 -11.52
CA ARG A 121 -18.01 9.69 -11.61
C ARG A 121 -18.68 9.76 -12.99
N GLN A 122 -17.95 9.50 -14.07
CA GLN A 122 -18.52 9.45 -15.41
C GLN A 122 -19.53 8.30 -15.61
N LYS A 123 -19.42 7.22 -14.83
CA LYS A 123 -20.32 6.05 -14.91
C LYS A 123 -21.58 6.21 -14.04
N ILE A 124 -21.51 7.01 -12.97
CA ILE A 124 -22.66 7.25 -12.09
C ILE A 124 -23.53 8.37 -12.67
N LEU A 125 -24.58 7.98 -13.40
CA LEU A 125 -25.62 8.91 -13.87
C LEU A 125 -26.77 9.10 -12.85
N LYS A 126 -26.69 8.54 -11.64
CA LYS A 126 -27.83 8.52 -10.69
C LYS A 126 -27.41 8.95 -9.28
N GLY A 127 -28.14 9.92 -8.73
CA GLY A 127 -27.84 10.56 -7.45
C GLY A 127 -27.75 9.59 -6.25
N GLY A 128 -26.89 9.95 -5.29
CA GLY A 128 -26.60 9.20 -4.06
C GLY A 128 -25.15 9.39 -3.63
N ILE A 129 -24.81 9.05 -2.37
CA ILE A 129 -23.41 8.96 -1.94
C ILE A 129 -22.90 7.59 -2.40
N PRO A 130 -21.91 7.55 -3.30
CA PRO A 130 -21.39 6.28 -3.76
C PRO A 130 -20.60 5.59 -2.65
N LEU A 131 -21.04 4.39 -2.28
CA LEU A 131 -20.30 3.53 -1.34
C LEU A 131 -19.18 2.75 -2.03
N GLU A 132 -18.98 2.92 -3.34
CA GLU A 132 -18.03 2.10 -4.09
C GLU A 132 -16.57 2.47 -3.85
N MET A 133 -16.28 3.69 -3.40
CA MET A 133 -14.92 4.11 -3.08
C MET A 133 -14.82 4.61 -1.64
N LEU A 134 -13.87 4.05 -0.88
CA LEU A 134 -13.65 4.41 0.53
C LEU A 134 -12.23 4.95 0.70
N ILE A 135 -12.04 5.92 1.59
CA ILE A 135 -10.71 6.39 2.03
C ILE A 135 -10.49 6.04 3.50
N ARG A 136 -9.26 5.68 3.84
CA ARG A 136 -8.89 5.47 5.24
C ARG A 136 -8.54 6.81 5.87
N THR A 137 -9.25 7.18 6.93
CA THR A 137 -8.82 8.28 7.81
C THR A 137 -9.07 7.91 9.26
N ARG A 138 -8.19 8.34 10.18
CA ARG A 138 -8.32 8.03 11.61
C ARG A 138 -8.59 6.54 11.87
N ASN A 139 -7.87 5.67 11.15
CA ASN A 139 -8.00 4.21 11.17
C ASN A 139 -9.37 3.63 10.79
N THR A 140 -10.28 4.42 10.23
CA THR A 140 -11.63 4.01 9.81
C THR A 140 -11.84 4.28 8.32
N TRP A 141 -12.70 3.50 7.67
CA TRP A 141 -13.06 3.67 6.27
C TRP A 141 -14.25 4.62 6.12
N TYR A 142 -14.09 5.64 5.28
CA TYR A 142 -15.15 6.61 5.00
C TYR A 142 -15.46 6.63 3.50
N PRO A 143 -16.74 6.66 3.11
CA PRO A 143 -17.12 6.87 1.72
C PRO A 143 -16.59 8.18 1.17
N ILE A 144 -16.01 8.11 -0.02
CA ILE A 144 -15.61 9.29 -0.78
C ILE A 144 -16.86 9.89 -1.41
N LYS A 145 -17.20 11.12 -1.03
CA LYS A 145 -18.32 11.88 -1.58
C LYS A 145 -17.90 12.60 -2.87
N ASN A 146 -16.70 13.16 -2.88
CA ASN A 146 -16.15 13.89 -4.01
C ASN A 146 -14.63 13.92 -3.94
N VAL A 147 -13.99 14.07 -5.10
CA VAL A 147 -12.55 14.33 -5.22
C VAL A 147 -12.34 15.43 -6.24
N GLU A 148 -11.76 16.53 -5.79
CA GLU A 148 -11.44 17.69 -6.63
C GLU A 148 -9.93 17.86 -6.73
N CYS A 149 -9.47 18.47 -7.82
CA CYS A 149 -8.06 18.70 -8.07
C CYS A 149 -7.86 20.15 -8.49
N GLY A 150 -6.93 20.84 -7.84
CA GLY A 150 -6.63 22.25 -8.11
C GLY A 150 -5.30 22.66 -7.47
N HIS A 151 -4.51 23.47 -8.18
CA HIS A 151 -3.25 24.04 -7.68
C HIS A 151 -2.24 23.01 -7.13
N GLY A 152 -2.14 21.83 -7.74
CA GLY A 152 -1.23 20.76 -7.27
C GLY A 152 -1.72 20.00 -6.03
N LEU A 153 -2.94 20.29 -5.58
CA LEU A 153 -3.59 19.63 -4.46
C LEU A 153 -4.81 18.83 -4.94
N ILE A 154 -5.13 17.81 -4.17
CA ILE A 154 -6.32 16.97 -4.29
C ILE A 154 -7.11 17.10 -3.00
N TYR A 155 -8.39 17.43 -3.13
CA TYR A 155 -9.32 17.61 -2.03
C TYR A 155 -10.28 16.44 -2.02
N ILE A 156 -10.15 15.57 -1.02
CA ILE A 156 -11.01 14.40 -0.85
C ILE A 156 -12.09 14.75 0.16
N GLN A 157 -13.33 14.84 -0.30
CA GLN A 157 -14.48 15.12 0.54
C GLN A 157 -15.12 13.82 1.01
N THR A 158 -15.30 13.71 2.31
CA THR A 158 -16.11 12.69 2.97
C THR A 158 -17.33 13.37 3.60
N LEU A 159 -18.20 12.61 4.28
CA LEU A 159 -19.32 13.23 5.01
C LEU A 159 -18.90 14.12 6.18
N GLY A 160 -17.76 13.83 6.81
CA GLY A 160 -17.35 14.48 8.05
C GLY A 160 -16.16 15.43 7.92
N GLN A 161 -15.47 15.44 6.78
CA GLN A 161 -14.26 16.24 6.58
C GLN A 161 -13.86 16.32 5.11
N GLU A 162 -13.10 17.36 4.80
CA GLU A 162 -12.29 17.47 3.58
C GLU A 162 -10.81 17.22 3.93
N ILE A 163 -10.14 16.43 3.09
CA ILE A 163 -8.75 16.02 3.29
C ILE A 163 -7.92 16.58 2.13
N PRO A 164 -7.13 17.64 2.34
CA PRO A 164 -6.20 18.13 1.34
C PRO A 164 -4.95 17.24 1.29
N LEU A 165 -4.55 16.84 0.09
CA LEU A 165 -3.34 16.06 -0.18
C LEU A 165 -2.58 16.67 -1.36
N HIS A 166 -1.25 16.60 -1.33
CA HIS A 166 -0.47 16.88 -2.53
C HIS A 166 -0.65 15.76 -3.55
N VAL A 167 -0.62 16.07 -4.85
CA VAL A 167 -0.82 15.08 -5.93
C VAL A 167 0.12 13.88 -5.86
N GLY A 168 1.31 14.09 -5.28
CA GLY A 168 2.35 13.08 -5.09
C GLY A 168 2.22 12.25 -3.82
N ASP A 169 1.35 12.63 -2.88
CA ASP A 169 1.20 11.94 -1.59
C ASP A 169 0.63 10.54 -1.79
N LEU A 170 1.12 9.58 -1.00
CA LEU A 170 0.55 8.24 -0.97
C LEU A 170 -0.77 8.26 -0.19
N VAL A 171 -1.80 7.65 -0.78
CA VAL A 171 -3.13 7.50 -0.20
C VAL A 171 -3.55 6.04 -0.24
N VAL A 172 -4.16 5.61 0.86
CA VAL A 172 -4.80 4.29 0.97
C VAL A 172 -6.31 4.45 0.79
N TRP A 173 -6.85 3.71 -0.15
CA TRP A 173 -8.27 3.76 -0.50
C TRP A 173 -8.76 2.38 -0.93
N LEU A 174 -10.07 2.17 -0.91
CA LEU A 174 -10.72 0.95 -1.36
C LEU A 174 -11.62 1.24 -2.54
N CYS A 175 -11.71 0.28 -3.45
CA CYS A 175 -12.83 0.19 -4.39
C CYS A 175 -13.62 -1.08 -4.16
N LYS A 176 -14.92 -1.03 -4.46
CA LYS A 176 -15.78 -2.21 -4.47
C LYS A 176 -15.42 -3.08 -5.67
N VAL A 177 -15.26 -4.38 -5.43
CA VAL A 177 -15.07 -5.39 -6.48
C VAL A 177 -16.41 -5.55 -7.19
N THR A 178 -16.43 -5.27 -8.50
CA THR A 178 -17.59 -5.47 -9.38
C THR A 178 -17.71 -6.90 -9.84
#